data_AF-A0AAJ2GMZ3-F1
#
_entry.id   AF-A0AAJ2GMZ3-F1
#
_cell.length_a   1.000
_cell.length_b   1.000
_cell.length_c   1.000
_cell.angle_alpha   90.00
_cell.angle_beta   90.00
_cell.angle_gamma   90.00
#
_symmetry.space_group_name_H-M   'P 1'
#
loop_
_entity.id
_entity.type
_entity.pdbx_description
1 polymer ?
#
loop_
_entity_poly.entity_id
_entity_poly.type
_entity_poly.pdbx_seq_one_letter_code
_entity_poly.pdbx_strand_id
1 'polypeptide(L)'
;MGKSNGNAQRKKSSKPYNERTDLEKLQSQWTKLSGLHLREEPSAAIVRCATAAEIAANYAIRAEWARKTEFDDTIIDMFLRWANGLPLKVTRLFVPIYFATPDKSPIGKALKASAEKINTVRNAVVHQGAFSNPDEAEAVIAEAKTFINTIVGLSIPNFDIEVAAREWQASRETEAGE
;
A
#
# COMPACT_ATOMS: atom_id res chain seq x y z
N MET A 1 -50.62 15.12 -5.49
CA MET A 1 -49.69 14.31 -6.32
C MET A 1 -48.32 14.33 -5.65
N GLY A 2 -48.04 13.34 -4.79
CA GLY A 2 -46.76 13.21 -4.10
C GLY A 2 -45.73 12.57 -5.03
N LYS A 3 -44.54 13.17 -5.12
CA LYS A 3 -43.38 12.52 -5.74
C LYS A 3 -42.61 11.79 -4.65
N SER A 4 -42.67 10.47 -4.73
CA SER A 4 -42.06 9.50 -3.84
C SER A 4 -40.53 9.49 -3.95
N ASN A 5 -39.91 9.27 -2.79
CA ASN A 5 -38.50 9.04 -2.51
C ASN A 5 -37.72 8.31 -3.62
N GLY A 6 -36.74 9.02 -4.20
CA GLY A 6 -35.70 8.44 -5.03
C GLY A 6 -34.44 8.16 -4.21
N ASN A 7 -33.97 6.91 -4.30
CA ASN A 7 -32.66 6.42 -3.85
C ASN A 7 -32.52 5.88 -2.43
N ALA A 8 -33.45 5.01 -2.04
CA ALA A 8 -33.17 3.94 -1.08
C ALA A 8 -32.29 2.86 -1.74
N GLN A 9 -30.97 3.07 -1.81
CA GLN A 9 -29.99 1.99 -2.05
C GLN A 9 -28.54 2.41 -1.70
N ARG A 10 -28.29 2.79 -0.44
CA ARG A 10 -26.96 2.58 0.15
C ARG A 10 -26.99 1.23 0.87
N LYS A 11 -26.70 0.15 0.15
CA LYS A 11 -26.42 -1.17 0.75
C LYS A 11 -25.34 -1.00 1.83
N LYS A 12 -25.51 -1.69 2.97
CA LYS A 12 -24.65 -1.75 4.18
C LYS A 12 -23.28 -1.10 3.97
N SER A 13 -23.04 0.04 4.61
CA SER A 13 -21.78 0.77 4.44
C SER A 13 -20.63 -0.08 4.95
N SER A 14 -19.84 -0.63 4.02
CA SER A 14 -18.57 -1.25 4.37
C SER A 14 -17.74 -0.31 5.26
N LYS A 15 -16.97 -0.88 6.19
CA LYS A 15 -16.00 -0.17 7.04
C LYS A 15 -15.35 1.02 6.29
N PRO A 16 -15.56 2.26 6.74
CA PRO A 16 -14.97 3.47 6.15
C PRO A 16 -13.46 3.33 5.95
N TYR A 17 -12.93 3.90 4.87
CA TYR A 17 -11.52 3.69 4.49
C TYR A 17 -10.53 4.07 5.60
N ASN A 18 -10.81 5.14 6.34
CA ASN A 18 -9.91 5.62 7.39
C ASN A 18 -9.89 4.71 8.63
N GLU A 19 -10.99 3.98 8.86
CA GLU A 19 -11.13 3.03 9.98
C GLU A 19 -10.45 1.68 9.68
N ARG A 20 -10.10 1.43 8.41
CA ARG A 20 -9.45 0.19 7.98
C ARG A 20 -8.04 0.05 8.55
N THR A 21 -7.65 -1.20 8.83
CA THR A 21 -6.28 -1.57 9.17
C THR A 21 -5.35 -1.30 7.98
N ASP A 22 -4.04 -1.28 8.21
CA ASP A 22 -3.08 -1.08 7.12
C ASP A 22 -3.19 -2.19 6.06
N LEU A 23 -3.42 -3.45 6.45
CA LEU A 23 -3.63 -4.56 5.51
C LEU A 23 -4.91 -4.36 4.69
N GLU A 24 -6.03 -3.99 5.32
CA GLU A 24 -7.29 -3.70 4.61
C GLU A 24 -7.15 -2.50 3.65
N LYS A 25 -6.37 -1.48 4.05
CA LYS A 25 -6.06 -0.32 3.19
C LYS A 25 -5.20 -0.72 2.01
N LEU A 26 -4.18 -1.55 2.24
CA LEU A 26 -3.28 -2.11 1.22
C LEU A 26 -4.07 -2.94 0.20
N GLN A 27 -4.84 -3.93 0.67
CA GLN A 27 -5.72 -4.76 -0.15
C GLN A 27 -6.69 -3.90 -0.97
N SER A 28 -7.33 -2.92 -0.33
CA SER A 28 -8.26 -2.03 -1.04
C SER A 28 -7.60 -1.18 -2.13
N GLN A 29 -6.36 -0.74 -1.95
CA GLN A 29 -5.64 0.00 -3.00
C GLN A 29 -5.26 -0.95 -4.14
N TRP A 30 -4.83 -2.17 -3.81
CA TRP A 30 -4.45 -3.17 -4.80
C TRP A 30 -5.64 -3.65 -5.65
N THR A 31 -6.80 -3.93 -5.05
CA THR A 31 -8.02 -4.26 -5.80
C THR A 31 -8.41 -3.13 -6.75
N LYS A 32 -8.31 -1.87 -6.31
CA LYS A 32 -8.61 -0.70 -7.16
C LYS A 32 -7.58 -0.49 -8.27
N LEU A 33 -6.33 -0.83 -8.01
CA LEU A 33 -5.26 -0.79 -9.01
C LEU A 33 -5.56 -1.74 -10.16
N SER A 34 -5.95 -2.99 -9.88
CA SER A 34 -6.34 -3.96 -10.91
C SER A 34 -7.43 -3.41 -11.83
N GLY A 35 -8.44 -2.74 -11.27
CA GLY A 35 -9.50 -2.10 -12.05
C GLY A 35 -9.07 -0.85 -12.86
N LEU A 36 -7.96 -0.19 -12.52
CA LEU A 36 -7.41 0.91 -13.33
C LEU A 36 -6.51 0.40 -14.46
N HIS A 37 -5.74 -0.64 -14.20
CA HIS A 37 -4.92 -1.29 -15.22
C HIS A 37 -5.80 -1.78 -16.39
N LEU A 38 -7.00 -2.30 -16.09
CA LEU A 38 -8.01 -2.68 -17.08
C LEU A 38 -8.63 -1.51 -17.87
N ARG A 39 -8.47 -0.26 -17.41
CA ARG A 39 -9.07 0.94 -18.02
C ARG A 39 -8.06 1.84 -18.71
N GLU A 40 -6.82 1.38 -18.90
CA GLU A 40 -5.75 2.13 -19.58
C GLU A 40 -5.48 3.51 -18.94
N GLU A 41 -5.50 3.57 -17.60
CA GLU A 41 -5.24 4.78 -16.81
C GLU A 41 -3.85 4.71 -16.13
N PRO A 42 -2.73 4.80 -16.88
CA PRO A 42 -1.39 4.45 -16.40
C PRO A 42 -0.90 5.36 -15.26
N SER A 43 -1.08 6.68 -15.38
CA SER A 43 -0.68 7.63 -14.33
C SER A 43 -1.44 7.39 -13.02
N ALA A 44 -2.75 7.12 -13.10
CA ALA A 44 -3.54 6.82 -11.90
C ALA A 44 -3.15 5.47 -11.28
N ALA A 45 -2.80 4.48 -12.10
CA ALA A 45 -2.30 3.19 -11.65
C ALA A 45 -0.97 3.35 -10.88
N ILE A 46 -0.02 4.14 -11.39
CA ILE A 46 1.24 4.45 -10.69
C ILE A 46 1.01 5.08 -9.32
N VAL A 47 0.11 6.06 -9.24
CA VAL A 47 -0.18 6.72 -7.95
C VAL A 47 -0.75 5.73 -6.95
N ARG A 48 -1.65 4.83 -7.39
CA ARG A 48 -2.23 3.81 -6.51
C ARG A 48 -1.22 2.75 -6.09
N CYS A 49 -0.38 2.24 -6.99
CA CYS A 49 0.61 1.22 -6.62
C CYS A 49 1.68 1.79 -5.68
N ALA A 50 2.11 3.04 -5.87
CA ALA A 50 3.00 3.73 -4.94
C ALA A 50 2.35 3.93 -3.56
N THR A 51 1.07 4.30 -3.53
CA THR A 51 0.30 4.40 -2.28
C THR A 51 0.20 3.04 -1.57
N ALA A 52 -0.04 1.96 -2.32
CA ALA A 52 -0.07 0.60 -1.77
C ALA A 52 1.29 0.21 -1.18
N ALA A 53 2.40 0.46 -1.88
CA ALA A 53 3.75 0.22 -1.37
C ALA A 53 4.04 1.01 -0.09
N GLU A 54 3.59 2.27 0.00
CA GLU A 54 3.75 3.07 1.21
C GLU A 54 2.94 2.54 2.40
N ILE A 55 1.70 2.08 2.17
CA ILE A 55 0.89 1.44 3.21
C ILE A 55 1.53 0.13 3.68
N ALA A 56 2.09 -0.67 2.75
CA ALA A 56 2.82 -1.89 3.09
C ALA A 56 4.04 -1.59 3.98
N ALA A 57 4.78 -0.51 3.69
CA ALA A 57 5.88 -0.07 4.55
C ALA A 57 5.38 0.38 5.93
N ASN A 58 4.27 1.12 6.02
CA ASN A 58 3.66 1.48 7.31
C ASN A 58 3.32 0.23 8.14
N TYR A 59 2.65 -0.75 7.53
CA TYR A 59 2.32 -2.02 8.18
C TYR A 59 3.57 -2.71 8.73
N ALA A 60 4.61 -2.87 7.89
CA ALA A 60 5.83 -3.56 8.27
C ALA A 60 6.59 -2.82 9.40
N ILE A 61 6.58 -1.49 9.38
CA ILE A 61 7.14 -0.66 10.47
C ILE A 61 6.38 -0.91 11.76
N ARG A 62 5.04 -0.82 11.75
CA ARG A 62 4.23 -1.08 12.95
C ARG A 62 4.47 -2.48 13.50
N ALA A 63 4.45 -3.48 12.62
CA ALA A 63 4.63 -4.88 12.99
C ALA A 63 6.02 -5.14 13.59
N GLU A 64 7.08 -4.52 13.06
CA GLU A 64 8.42 -4.66 13.62
C GLU A 64 8.60 -3.89 14.92
N TRP A 65 8.09 -2.66 14.99
CA TRP A 65 8.24 -1.80 16.16
C TRP A 65 7.46 -2.35 17.35
N ALA A 66 6.28 -2.92 17.14
CA ALA A 66 5.52 -3.62 18.17
C ALA A 66 6.29 -4.85 18.72
N ARG A 67 7.20 -5.45 17.94
CA ARG A 67 8.05 -6.56 18.40
C ARG A 67 9.32 -6.11 19.13
N LYS A 68 9.78 -4.87 18.90
CA LYS A 68 11.11 -4.39 19.32
C LYS A 68 11.08 -3.26 20.34
N THR A 69 9.93 -2.63 20.54
CA THR A 69 9.77 -1.41 21.34
C THR A 69 8.48 -1.45 22.14
N GLU A 70 8.33 -0.52 23.08
CA GLU A 70 7.09 -0.28 23.84
C GLU A 70 6.30 0.93 23.30
N PHE A 71 6.61 1.38 22.09
CA PHE A 71 5.92 2.53 21.51
C PHE A 71 4.46 2.22 21.20
N ASP A 72 3.57 3.13 21.60
CA ASP A 72 2.17 3.07 21.20
C ASP A 72 1.95 3.55 19.75
N ASP A 73 0.75 3.33 19.24
CA ASP A 73 0.37 3.73 17.89
C ASP A 73 0.52 5.24 17.64
N THR A 74 0.34 6.08 18.66
CA THR A 74 0.44 7.55 18.52
C THR A 74 1.88 7.97 18.25
N ILE A 75 2.84 7.37 18.96
CA ILE A 75 4.27 7.60 18.76
C ILE A 75 4.69 7.09 17.39
N ILE A 76 4.27 5.87 17.01
CA ILE A 76 4.59 5.32 15.69
C ILE A 76 4.01 6.22 14.58
N ASP A 77 2.79 6.74 14.74
CA ASP A 77 2.17 7.67 13.81
C ASP A 77 2.95 8.98 13.65
N MET A 78 3.56 9.48 14.73
CA MET A 78 4.45 10.63 14.64
C MET A 78 5.69 10.33 13.79
N PHE A 79 6.33 9.17 13.99
CA PHE A 79 7.49 8.77 13.19
C PHE A 79 7.14 8.53 11.72
N LEU A 80 6.01 7.88 11.45
CA LEU A 80 5.53 7.65 10.08
C LEU A 80 5.20 8.95 9.35
N ARG A 81 4.68 9.96 10.05
CA ARG A 81 4.45 11.31 9.48
C ARG A 81 5.75 12.07 9.25
N TRP A 82 6.69 11.95 10.18
CA TRP A 82 8.02 12.56 10.05
C TRP A 82 8.80 11.97 8.87
N ALA A 83 8.77 10.64 8.71
CA ALA A 83 9.32 9.95 7.55
C ALA A 83 8.36 10.10 6.35
N ASN A 84 8.36 11.29 5.75
CA ASN A 84 7.48 11.60 4.64
C ASN A 84 7.86 10.81 3.37
N GLY A 85 6.91 10.02 2.86
CA GLY A 85 7.07 9.22 1.65
C GLY A 85 7.78 7.88 1.84
N LEU A 86 7.57 6.99 0.87
CA LEU A 86 8.08 5.63 0.87
C LEU A 86 9.61 5.51 1.10
N PRO A 87 10.50 6.29 0.46
CA PRO A 87 11.94 6.11 0.64
C PRO A 87 12.41 6.38 2.07
N LEU A 88 11.89 7.42 2.73
CA LEU A 88 12.28 7.75 4.11
C LEU A 88 11.75 6.71 5.09
N LYS A 89 10.54 6.19 4.89
CA LYS A 89 10.00 5.10 5.72
C LYS A 89 10.89 3.86 5.67
N VAL A 90 11.32 3.47 4.47
CA VAL A 90 12.19 2.31 4.32
C VAL A 90 13.60 2.58 4.85
N THR A 91 14.21 3.71 4.48
CA THR A 91 15.62 4.00 4.79
C THR A 91 15.86 4.43 6.24
N ARG A 92 14.92 5.15 6.86
CA ARG A 92 15.07 5.73 8.20
C ARG A 92 14.37 4.94 9.29
N LEU A 93 13.26 4.26 8.97
CA LEU A 93 12.45 3.57 9.98
C LEU A 93 12.57 2.06 9.89
N PHE A 94 12.26 1.45 8.74
CA PHE A 94 12.16 -0.01 8.62
C PHE A 94 13.52 -0.72 8.56
N VAL A 95 14.39 -0.36 7.61
CA VAL A 95 15.65 -1.08 7.41
C VAL A 95 16.57 -1.03 8.64
N PRO A 96 16.72 0.11 9.34
CA PRO A 96 17.55 0.18 10.54
C PRO A 96 17.05 -0.67 11.71
N ILE A 97 15.74 -0.87 11.84
CA ILE A 97 15.18 -1.65 12.97
C ILE A 97 15.14 -3.15 12.67
N TYR A 98 14.84 -3.53 11.41
CA TYR A 98 14.61 -4.92 11.04
C TYR A 98 15.93 -5.68 10.87
N PHE A 99 16.93 -5.04 10.25
CA PHE A 99 18.20 -5.68 9.94
C PHE A 99 19.28 -5.28 10.95
N ALA A 100 19.85 -6.26 11.64
CA ALA A 100 20.96 -6.02 12.59
C ALA A 100 22.19 -5.36 11.94
N THR A 101 22.42 -5.60 10.64
CA THR A 101 23.48 -4.94 9.85
C THR A 101 22.90 -4.38 8.55
N PRO A 102 22.25 -3.19 8.62
CA PRO A 102 21.52 -2.60 7.50
C PRO A 102 22.32 -2.51 6.18
N ASP A 103 23.60 -2.14 6.26
CA ASP A 103 24.46 -1.94 5.08
C ASP A 103 24.97 -3.25 4.46
N LYS A 104 24.83 -4.37 5.17
CA LYS A 104 25.20 -5.70 4.69
C LYS A 104 24.00 -6.50 4.18
N SER A 105 22.77 -6.12 4.55
CA SER A 105 21.56 -6.82 4.14
C SER A 105 21.26 -6.63 2.64
N PRO A 106 21.30 -7.71 1.81
CA PRO A 106 20.91 -7.62 0.40
C PRO A 106 19.43 -7.25 0.25
N ILE A 107 18.57 -7.80 1.11
CA ILE A 107 17.12 -7.49 1.14
C ILE A 107 16.92 -6.03 1.50
N GLY A 108 17.62 -5.52 2.52
CA GLY A 108 17.53 -4.11 2.92
C GLY A 108 17.94 -3.16 1.79
N LYS A 109 18.99 -3.49 1.03
CA LYS A 109 19.40 -2.73 -0.16
C LYS A 109 18.35 -2.78 -1.27
N ALA A 110 17.80 -3.96 -1.56
CA ALA A 110 16.76 -4.12 -2.56
C ALA A 110 15.50 -3.31 -2.21
N LEU A 111 15.05 -3.35 -0.95
CA LEU A 111 13.92 -2.56 -0.48
C LEU A 111 14.16 -1.06 -0.65
N LYS A 112 15.34 -0.56 -0.29
CA LYS A 112 15.71 0.86 -0.47
C LYS A 112 15.68 1.28 -1.95
N ALA A 113 16.29 0.48 -2.82
CA ALA A 113 16.35 0.76 -4.25
C ALA A 113 14.95 0.75 -4.89
N SER A 114 14.14 -0.24 -4.54
CA SER A 114 12.76 -0.38 -5.01
C SER A 114 11.88 0.80 -4.55
N ALA A 115 11.99 1.18 -3.27
CA ALA A 115 11.31 2.35 -2.73
C ALA A 115 11.64 3.64 -3.48
N GLU A 116 12.92 3.85 -3.80
CA GLU A 116 13.36 5.02 -4.56
C GLU A 116 12.80 5.02 -5.99
N LYS A 117 12.83 3.88 -6.67
CA LYS A 117 12.29 3.73 -8.03
C LYS A 117 10.79 4.03 -8.09
N ILE A 118 10.01 3.44 -7.18
CA ILE A 118 8.55 3.67 -7.10
C ILE A 118 8.26 5.15 -6.81
N ASN A 119 8.97 5.75 -5.86
CA ASN A 119 8.79 7.15 -5.47
C ASN A 119 9.15 8.12 -6.61
N THR A 120 10.22 7.82 -7.35
CA THR A 120 10.66 8.65 -8.48
C THR A 120 9.57 8.77 -9.53
N VAL A 121 9.00 7.64 -9.98
CA VAL A 121 7.97 7.66 -11.02
C VAL A 121 6.68 8.30 -10.51
N ARG A 122 6.27 7.99 -9.27
CA ARG A 122 5.11 8.66 -8.64
C ARG A 122 5.29 10.17 -8.59
N ASN A 123 6.48 10.65 -8.22
CA ASN A 123 6.75 12.08 -8.12
C ASN A 123 6.75 12.78 -9.48
N ALA A 124 7.26 12.14 -10.53
CA ALA A 124 7.14 12.65 -11.89
C ALA A 124 5.65 12.86 -12.27
N VAL A 125 4.80 11.86 -12.01
CA VAL A 125 3.36 11.94 -12.31
C VAL A 125 2.67 13.06 -11.51
N VAL A 126 2.82 13.06 -10.19
CA VAL A 126 1.99 13.92 -9.31
C VAL A 126 2.53 15.33 -9.10
N HIS A 127 3.83 15.56 -9.26
CA HIS A 127 4.47 16.84 -8.96
C HIS A 127 5.01 17.53 -10.22
N GLN A 128 5.40 16.76 -11.25
CA GLN A 128 5.90 17.32 -12.51
C GLN A 128 4.84 17.30 -13.61
N GLY A 129 3.68 16.68 -13.38
CA GLY A 129 2.59 16.58 -14.35
C GLY A 129 2.92 15.63 -15.51
N ALA A 130 3.84 14.68 -15.31
CA ALA A 130 4.19 13.72 -16.33
C ALA A 130 3.03 12.75 -16.61
N PHE A 131 2.78 12.50 -17.90
CA PHE A 131 1.94 11.40 -18.32
C PHE A 131 2.79 10.12 -18.40
N SER A 132 2.23 9.02 -17.93
CA SER A 132 2.85 7.69 -18.08
C SER A 132 2.22 6.95 -19.25
N ASN A 133 2.92 5.96 -19.77
CA ASN A 133 2.38 4.98 -20.70
C ASN A 133 2.07 3.64 -19.99
N PRO A 134 1.37 2.69 -20.65
CA PRO A 134 1.05 1.38 -20.09
C PRO A 134 2.28 0.56 -19.66
N ASP A 135 3.35 0.53 -20.47
CA ASP A 135 4.56 -0.25 -20.19
C ASP A 135 5.28 0.24 -18.93
N GLU A 136 5.40 1.56 -18.77
CA GLU A 136 5.94 2.19 -17.56
C GLU A 136 5.09 1.85 -16.34
N ALA A 137 3.75 1.92 -16.48
CA ALA A 137 2.85 1.59 -15.39
C ALA A 137 2.97 0.11 -15.00
N GLU A 138 3.01 -0.81 -15.96
CA GLU A 138 3.19 -2.24 -15.73
C GLU A 138 4.52 -2.53 -15.00
N ALA A 139 5.62 -1.91 -15.46
CA ALA A 139 6.92 -2.07 -14.83
C ALA A 139 6.94 -1.58 -13.37
N VAL A 140 6.30 -0.45 -13.08
CA VAL A 140 6.20 0.07 -11.71
C VAL A 140 5.24 -0.75 -10.85
N ILE A 141 4.15 -1.28 -11.42
CA ILE A 141 3.24 -2.19 -10.72
C ILE A 141 3.96 -3.49 -10.35
N ALA A 142 4.73 -4.08 -11.26
CA ALA A 142 5.51 -5.28 -10.98
C ALA A 142 6.58 -5.04 -9.90
N GLU A 143 7.25 -3.88 -9.95
CA GLU A 143 8.19 -3.44 -8.91
C GLU A 143 7.48 -3.29 -7.55
N ALA A 144 6.34 -2.60 -7.51
CA ALA A 144 5.55 -2.43 -6.30
C ALA A 144 5.04 -3.76 -5.73
N LYS A 145 4.61 -4.70 -6.58
CA LYS A 145 4.20 -6.05 -6.16
C LYS A 145 5.35 -6.77 -5.47
N THR A 146 6.53 -6.77 -6.10
CA THR A 146 7.74 -7.40 -5.55
C THR A 146 8.13 -6.76 -4.22
N PHE A 147 8.11 -5.43 -4.15
CA PHE A 147 8.38 -4.67 -2.93
C PHE A 147 7.41 -5.04 -1.80
N ILE A 148 6.10 -5.01 -2.07
CA ILE A 148 5.04 -5.29 -1.10
C ILE A 148 5.17 -6.71 -0.57
N ASN A 149 5.29 -7.69 -1.46
CA ASN A 149 5.42 -9.10 -1.08
C ASN A 149 6.68 -9.33 -0.25
N THR A 150 7.78 -8.65 -0.59
CA THR A 150 9.03 -8.74 0.18
C THR A 150 8.85 -8.12 1.57
N ILE A 151 8.42 -6.86 1.67
CA ILE A 151 8.43 -6.13 2.93
C ILE A 151 7.37 -6.65 3.92
N VAL A 152 6.19 -7.02 3.43
CA VAL A 152 5.13 -7.62 4.25
C VAL A 152 5.48 -9.08 4.57
N GLY A 153 6.14 -9.78 3.64
CA GLY A 153 6.62 -11.15 3.81
C GLY A 153 7.56 -11.36 5.00
N LEU A 154 8.26 -10.30 5.41
CA LEU A 154 9.11 -10.28 6.61
C LEU A 154 8.32 -10.33 7.93
N SER A 155 7.02 -10.04 7.90
CA SER A 155 6.11 -10.12 9.05
C SER A 155 5.07 -11.23 8.89
N ILE A 156 4.59 -11.47 7.66
CA ILE A 156 3.62 -12.51 7.33
C ILE A 156 4.30 -13.48 6.35
N PRO A 157 4.71 -14.68 6.79
CA PRO A 157 5.31 -15.66 5.90
C PRO A 157 4.43 -15.99 4.69
N ASN A 158 5.04 -16.11 3.51
CA ASN A 158 4.36 -16.42 2.24
C ASN A 158 3.29 -15.40 1.82
N PHE A 159 3.39 -14.15 2.28
CA PHE A 159 2.46 -13.11 1.86
C PHE A 159 2.49 -12.88 0.35
N ASP A 160 1.29 -12.87 -0.24
CA ASP A 160 1.06 -12.49 -1.64
C ASP A 160 -0.08 -11.48 -1.70
N ILE A 161 0.22 -10.29 -2.21
CA ILE A 161 -0.75 -9.19 -2.29
C ILE A 161 -1.95 -9.49 -3.20
N GLU A 162 -1.78 -10.28 -4.25
CA GLU A 162 -2.89 -10.64 -5.15
C GLU A 162 -3.84 -11.63 -4.50
N VAL A 163 -3.29 -12.63 -3.80
CA VAL A 163 -4.10 -13.57 -3.02
C VAL A 163 -4.85 -12.81 -1.92
N ALA A 164 -4.14 -12.01 -1.13
CA ALA A 164 -4.71 -11.24 -0.05
C ALA A 164 -5.79 -10.25 -0.52
N ALA A 165 -5.61 -9.61 -1.67
CA ALA A 165 -6.59 -8.68 -2.23
C ALA A 165 -7.85 -9.40 -2.74
N ARG A 166 -7.70 -10.60 -3.34
CA ARG A 166 -8.83 -11.42 -3.79
C ARG A 166 -9.66 -11.94 -2.62
N GLU A 167 -9.00 -12.47 -1.60
CA GLU A 167 -9.66 -12.96 -0.38
C GLU A 167 -10.42 -11.83 0.34
N TRP A 168 -9.79 -10.65 0.46
CA TRP A 168 -10.44 -9.47 1.04
C TRP A 168 -11.62 -8.96 0.21
N GLN A 169 -11.55 -9.05 -1.12
CA GLN A 169 -12.69 -8.68 -1.96
C GLN A 169 -13.84 -9.68 -1.78
N ALA A 170 -13.55 -10.99 -1.77
CA ALA A 170 -14.54 -12.03 -1.61
C ALA A 170 -15.27 -11.94 -0.26
N SER A 171 -14.54 -11.71 0.85
CA SER A 171 -15.17 -11.56 2.17
C SER A 171 -16.18 -10.41 2.23
N ARG A 172 -15.91 -9.33 1.50
CA ARG A 172 -16.80 -8.16 1.42
C ARG A 172 -18.02 -8.37 0.53
N GLU A 173 -17.94 -9.25 -0.46
CA GLU A 173 -19.10 -9.65 -1.26
C GLU A 173 -20.06 -10.52 -0.45
N THR A 174 -19.53 -11.38 0.43
CA THR A 174 -20.32 -12.17 1.39
C THR A 174 -21.02 -11.29 2.43
N GLU A 175 -20.31 -10.35 3.07
CA GLU A 175 -20.89 -9.41 4.04
C GLU A 175 -22.00 -8.51 3.49
N ALA A 176 -21.98 -8.24 2.18
CA ALA A 176 -22.98 -7.43 1.48
C ALA A 176 -24.17 -8.24 0.94
N GLY A 177 -24.06 -9.58 0.95
CA GLY A 177 -25.09 -10.53 0.56
C GLY A 177 -26.00 -11.00 1.70
N GLU A 178 -25.56 -10.81 2.95
CA GLU A 178 -26.36 -10.96 4.19
C GLU A 178 -27.03 -9.65 4.63
#